data_AF-A0A7S6MSQ6-F1
#
_entry.id   AF-A0A7S6MSQ6-F1
#
_cell.length_a   1.000
_cell.length_b   1.000
_cell.length_c   1.000
_cell.angle_alpha   90.00
_cell.angle_beta   90.00
_cell.angle_gamma   90.00
#
_symmetry.space_group_name_H-M   'P 1'
#
loop_
_entity.id
_entity.type
_entity.pdbx_description
1 polymer ?
#
loop_
_entity_poly.entity_id
_entity_poly.type
_entity_poly.pdbx_seq_one_letter_code
_entity_poly.pdbx_strand_id
1 'polypeptide(L)'
;MKNPGWKAGAGAFNSTKSSANYTSNEDNLGLLLSQLTKVKPNGRGQYFACCPSHNDKSPSLAIRQTDDGKILLKCFSGCSAYEIVSAVGLSLTDLFPPREANHSAPIKNPFPASSVLRCIQSEALIVATAACNMANGAALLKEDRQRLVTAASRIGGAYE
;
A
#
# COMPACT_ATOMS: atom_id res chain seq x y z
N MET A 1 -60.53 17.58 -44.43
CA MET A 1 -59.80 16.40 -44.96
C MET A 1 -58.36 16.44 -44.44
N LYS A 2 -57.96 15.40 -43.71
CA LYS A 2 -56.60 14.82 -43.57
C LYS A 2 -55.45 15.69 -43.02
N ASN A 3 -54.99 15.36 -41.81
CA ASN A 3 -53.57 15.36 -41.44
C ASN A 3 -52.79 14.49 -42.45
N PRO A 4 -51.52 14.79 -42.76
CA PRO A 4 -50.37 14.29 -41.98
C PRO A 4 -49.20 15.31 -41.95
N GLY A 5 -48.11 15.21 -41.22
CA GLY A 5 -47.51 14.16 -40.42
C GLY A 5 -46.10 14.66 -40.08
N TRP A 6 -45.73 14.60 -38.81
CA TRP A 6 -44.39 14.92 -38.33
C TRP A 6 -43.39 13.89 -38.88
N LYS A 7 -42.34 14.36 -39.58
CA LYS A 7 -41.13 13.57 -39.83
C LYS A 7 -39.91 14.37 -39.40
N ALA A 8 -39.23 13.82 -38.39
CA ALA A 8 -37.93 14.25 -37.91
C ALA A 8 -36.84 13.94 -38.97
N GLY A 9 -35.92 14.87 -39.17
CA GLY A 9 -34.80 14.72 -40.10
C GLY A 9 -33.55 15.44 -39.63
N ALA A 10 -32.55 14.64 -39.29
CA ALA A 10 -31.10 14.88 -39.46
C ALA A 10 -30.47 16.12 -38.80
N GLY A 11 -30.11 15.98 -37.52
CA GLY A 11 -28.95 16.68 -36.95
C GLY A 11 -27.69 15.85 -37.18
N ALA A 12 -26.88 16.22 -38.17
CA ALA A 12 -25.53 15.71 -38.32
C ALA A 12 -24.64 16.29 -37.21
N PHE A 13 -24.30 15.47 -36.21
CA PHE A 13 -23.25 15.81 -35.25
C PHE A 13 -22.05 14.90 -35.53
N ASN A 14 -21.07 15.46 -36.22
CA ASN A 14 -19.79 14.82 -36.50
C ASN A 14 -19.01 14.76 -35.17
N SER A 15 -19.07 13.62 -34.48
CA SER A 15 -18.20 13.36 -33.33
C SER A 15 -16.87 12.83 -33.83
N THR A 16 -15.90 13.75 -33.90
CA THR A 16 -14.48 13.47 -34.08
C THR A 16 -14.00 12.52 -33.00
N LYS A 17 -13.43 11.39 -33.43
CA LYS A 17 -12.63 10.49 -32.59
C LYS A 17 -11.52 11.30 -31.89
N SER A 18 -11.51 11.30 -30.57
CA SER A 18 -10.34 11.68 -29.77
C SER A 18 -10.16 10.71 -28.61
N SER A 19 -9.22 9.81 -28.81
CA SER A 19 -8.67 8.83 -27.89
C SER A 19 -7.73 9.48 -26.86
N ALA A 20 -8.01 9.34 -25.56
CA ALA A 20 -7.03 9.22 -24.46
C ALA A 20 -7.73 9.17 -23.07
N ASN A 21 -7.80 7.94 -22.52
CA ASN A 21 -7.86 7.51 -21.12
C ASN A 21 -8.29 8.48 -19.99
N TYR A 22 -9.54 8.32 -19.54
CA TYR A 22 -9.95 8.53 -18.15
C TYR A 22 -10.52 7.20 -17.63
N THR A 23 -9.68 6.29 -17.14
CA THR A 23 -10.16 5.10 -16.43
C THR A 23 -10.41 5.51 -14.99
N SER A 24 -11.62 5.99 -14.70
CA SER A 24 -12.04 6.24 -13.33
C SER A 24 -12.19 4.88 -12.63
N ASN A 25 -11.79 4.75 -11.36
CA ASN A 25 -11.82 3.43 -10.70
C ASN A 25 -13.26 2.92 -10.46
N GLU A 26 -14.26 3.79 -10.63
CA GLU A 26 -15.68 3.40 -10.71
C GLU A 26 -15.95 2.51 -11.93
N ASP A 27 -15.25 2.74 -13.05
CA ASP A 27 -15.36 1.90 -14.26
C ASP A 27 -14.82 0.48 -13.99
N ASN A 28 -13.71 0.37 -13.24
CA ASN A 28 -13.11 -0.93 -12.89
C ASN A 28 -14.00 -1.78 -11.99
N LEU A 29 -14.74 -1.16 -11.06
CA LEU A 29 -15.72 -1.87 -10.26
C LEU A 29 -16.86 -2.41 -11.12
N GLY A 30 -17.39 -1.58 -12.04
CA GLY A 30 -18.42 -2.01 -12.98
C GLY A 30 -17.97 -3.18 -13.85
N LEU A 31 -16.74 -3.11 -14.37
CA LEU A 31 -16.12 -4.19 -15.14
C LEU A 31 -16.01 -5.48 -14.32
N LEU A 32 -15.48 -5.40 -13.09
CA LEU A 32 -15.37 -6.56 -12.21
C LEU A 32 -16.75 -7.19 -11.93
N LEU A 33 -17.75 -6.39 -11.56
CA LEU A 33 -19.10 -6.89 -11.26
C LEU A 33 -19.76 -7.53 -12.48
N SER A 34 -19.48 -7.04 -13.69
CA SER A 34 -20.01 -7.61 -14.94
C SER A 34 -19.53 -9.02 -15.24
N GLN A 35 -18.36 -9.41 -14.72
CA GLN A 35 -17.76 -10.74 -14.92
C GLN A 35 -18.19 -11.76 -13.85
N LEU A 36 -18.94 -11.34 -12.85
CA LEU A 36 -19.32 -12.16 -11.70
C LEU A 36 -20.78 -12.62 -11.77
N THR A 37 -21.08 -13.72 -11.09
CA THR A 37 -22.43 -14.29 -11.05
C THR A 37 -23.08 -14.10 -9.69
N LYS A 38 -24.43 -14.04 -9.66
CA LYS A 38 -25.26 -13.84 -8.46
C LYS A 38 -24.86 -12.60 -7.64
N VAL A 39 -24.51 -11.52 -8.33
CA VAL A 39 -24.15 -10.24 -7.72
C VAL A 39 -25.35 -9.65 -6.98
N LYS A 40 -25.15 -9.26 -5.70
CA LYS A 40 -26.15 -8.62 -4.84
C LYS A 40 -25.53 -7.43 -4.13
N PRO A 41 -26.15 -6.24 -4.15
CA PRO A 41 -25.66 -5.09 -3.38
C PRO A 41 -25.83 -5.33 -1.87
N ASN A 42 -24.91 -4.80 -1.07
CA ASN A 42 -24.89 -4.88 0.40
C ASN A 42 -24.55 -3.52 1.03
N GLY A 43 -25.26 -2.48 0.61
CA GLY A 43 -24.98 -1.08 0.98
C GLY A 43 -24.14 -0.34 -0.06
N ARG A 44 -23.82 0.92 0.22
CA ARG A 44 -23.11 1.80 -0.71
C ARG A 44 -21.71 1.25 -1.01
N GLY A 45 -21.43 0.99 -2.29
CA GLY A 45 -20.13 0.48 -2.75
C GLY A 45 -19.78 -0.93 -2.28
N GLN A 46 -20.76 -1.72 -1.81
CA GLN A 46 -20.55 -3.07 -1.28
C GLN A 46 -21.42 -4.09 -2.02
N TYR A 47 -20.85 -5.25 -2.33
CA TYR A 47 -21.51 -6.31 -3.09
C TYR A 47 -21.11 -7.69 -2.58
N PHE A 48 -22.01 -8.65 -2.74
CA PHE A 48 -21.73 -10.08 -2.64
C PHE A 48 -21.87 -10.72 -4.02
N ALA A 49 -21.00 -11.66 -4.33
CA ALA A 49 -21.05 -12.44 -5.57
C ALA A 49 -20.56 -13.87 -5.33
N CYS A 50 -20.79 -14.76 -6.29
CA CYS A 50 -20.11 -16.05 -6.30
C CYS A 50 -18.64 -15.88 -6.68
N CYS A 51 -17.75 -16.56 -5.96
CA CYS A 51 -16.33 -16.52 -6.24
C CYS A 51 -16.02 -17.30 -7.54
N PRO A 52 -15.32 -16.71 -8.52
CA PRO A 52 -15.00 -17.38 -9.78
C PRO A 52 -13.86 -18.39 -9.66
N SER A 53 -13.04 -18.31 -8.60
CA SER A 53 -11.85 -19.15 -8.39
C SER A 53 -12.15 -20.52 -7.79
N HIS A 54 -13.40 -20.79 -7.40
CA HIS A 54 -13.84 -22.11 -6.99
C HIS A 54 -15.29 -22.34 -7.43
N ASN A 55 -15.76 -23.59 -7.37
CA ASN A 55 -17.14 -23.91 -7.71
C ASN A 55 -18.08 -23.45 -6.59
N ASP A 56 -18.53 -22.20 -6.70
CA ASP A 56 -19.34 -21.55 -5.69
C ASP A 56 -20.85 -21.61 -6.02
N LYS A 57 -21.63 -22.16 -5.08
CA LYS A 57 -23.10 -22.27 -5.22
C LYS A 57 -23.83 -21.09 -4.56
N SER A 58 -23.23 -20.44 -3.58
CA SER A 58 -23.83 -19.39 -2.75
C SER A 58 -22.85 -18.25 -2.55
N PRO A 59 -23.21 -16.98 -2.78
CA PRO A 59 -22.26 -15.87 -2.79
C PRO A 59 -21.25 -15.87 -1.62
N SER A 60 -20.01 -16.26 -1.90
CA SER A 60 -18.91 -16.35 -0.91
C SER A 60 -17.87 -15.23 -1.05
N LEU A 61 -18.03 -14.36 -2.05
CA LEU A 61 -17.13 -13.25 -2.33
C LEU A 61 -17.78 -11.93 -1.89
N ALA A 62 -17.17 -11.27 -0.91
CA ALA A 62 -17.46 -9.88 -0.56
C ALA A 62 -16.56 -8.93 -1.36
N ILE A 63 -17.17 -7.88 -1.88
CA ILE A 63 -16.53 -6.85 -2.70
C ILE A 63 -16.87 -5.50 -2.08
N ARG A 64 -15.88 -4.63 -1.88
CA ARG A 64 -16.09 -3.28 -1.35
C ARG A 64 -15.20 -2.27 -2.06
N GLN A 65 -15.80 -1.21 -2.57
CA GLN A 65 -15.07 -0.01 -2.98
C GLN A 65 -14.85 0.89 -1.76
N THR A 66 -13.61 1.35 -1.58
CA THR A 66 -13.22 2.33 -0.56
C THR A 66 -13.40 3.75 -1.10
N ASP A 67 -13.48 4.73 -0.20
CA ASP A 67 -13.58 6.15 -0.59
C ASP A 67 -12.32 6.62 -1.34
N ASP A 68 -11.16 6.00 -1.09
CA ASP A 68 -9.91 6.20 -1.83
C ASP A 68 -9.90 5.49 -3.21
N GLY A 69 -11.04 4.98 -3.66
CA GLY A 69 -11.21 4.30 -4.93
C GLY A 69 -10.82 2.82 -4.95
N LYS A 70 -10.02 2.31 -4.01
CA LYS A 70 -9.55 0.90 -4.02
C LYS A 70 -10.70 -0.10 -3.92
N ILE A 71 -10.58 -1.25 -4.59
CA ILE A 71 -11.52 -2.37 -4.55
C ILE A 71 -10.94 -3.47 -3.65
N LEU A 72 -11.65 -3.79 -2.58
CA LEU A 72 -11.31 -4.86 -1.64
C LEU A 72 -12.10 -6.12 -1.98
N LEU A 73 -11.39 -7.25 -2.04
CA LEU A 73 -11.96 -8.56 -2.27
C LEU A 73 -11.71 -9.46 -1.06
N LYS A 74 -12.75 -10.14 -0.61
CA LYS A 74 -12.64 -11.18 0.43
C LYS A 74 -13.49 -12.37 0.05
N CYS A 75 -12.84 -13.47 -0.29
CA CYS A 75 -13.50 -14.77 -0.38
C CYS A 75 -13.48 -15.45 1.01
N PHE A 76 -14.64 -15.88 1.48
CA PHE A 76 -14.76 -16.60 2.76
C PHE A 76 -14.30 -18.06 2.68
N SER A 77 -14.14 -18.62 1.48
CA SER A 77 -13.59 -19.95 1.24
C SER A 77 -12.06 -20.00 1.15
N GLY A 78 -11.38 -18.84 1.19
CA GLY A 78 -9.91 -18.76 1.27
C GLY A 78 -9.17 -18.40 -0.02
N CYS A 79 -9.86 -18.17 -1.14
CA CYS A 79 -9.21 -17.73 -2.38
C CYS A 79 -8.52 -16.37 -2.20
N SER A 80 -7.34 -16.24 -2.80
CA SER A 80 -6.58 -14.99 -2.84
C SER A 80 -7.21 -14.00 -3.83
N ALA A 81 -6.93 -12.71 -3.64
CA ALA A 81 -7.36 -11.68 -4.60
C ALA A 81 -6.79 -11.93 -6.00
N TYR A 82 -5.57 -12.45 -6.10
CA TYR A 82 -4.91 -12.80 -7.36
C TYR A 82 -5.68 -13.88 -8.14
N GLU A 83 -6.07 -14.96 -7.46
CA GLU A 83 -6.85 -16.04 -8.09
C GLU A 83 -8.21 -15.55 -8.57
N ILE A 84 -8.84 -14.63 -7.82
CA ILE A 84 -10.16 -14.07 -8.16
C ILE A 84 -10.08 -13.22 -9.42
N VAL A 85 -9.17 -12.25 -9.47
CA VAL A 85 -9.03 -11.37 -10.64
C VAL A 85 -8.55 -12.14 -11.87
N SER A 86 -7.63 -13.10 -11.69
CA SER A 86 -7.13 -13.94 -12.79
C SER A 86 -8.24 -14.79 -13.41
N ALA A 87 -9.16 -15.32 -12.59
CA ALA A 87 -10.28 -16.13 -13.08
C ALA A 87 -11.28 -15.34 -13.96
N VAL A 88 -11.31 -14.01 -13.82
CA VAL A 88 -12.16 -13.11 -14.62
C VAL A 88 -11.37 -12.29 -15.65
N GLY A 89 -10.11 -12.64 -15.89
CA GLY A 89 -9.26 -11.98 -16.88
C GLY A 89 -8.80 -10.57 -16.51
N LEU A 90 -8.84 -10.23 -15.22
CA LEU A 90 -8.35 -8.96 -14.68
C LEU A 90 -7.00 -9.14 -13.98
N SER A 91 -6.28 -8.04 -13.81
CA SER A 91 -5.03 -7.99 -13.05
C SER A 91 -5.28 -7.46 -11.63
N LEU A 92 -4.32 -7.68 -10.73
CA LEU A 92 -4.36 -7.06 -9.40
C LEU A 92 -4.34 -5.53 -9.46
N THR A 93 -3.71 -4.96 -10.49
CA THR A 93 -3.59 -3.51 -10.66
C THR A 93 -4.94 -2.84 -10.89
N ASP A 94 -5.89 -3.55 -11.51
CA ASP A 94 -7.24 -3.05 -11.79
C ASP A 94 -8.08 -2.88 -10.51
N LEU A 95 -7.63 -3.43 -9.37
CA LEU A 95 -8.26 -3.20 -8.07
C LEU A 95 -7.89 -1.86 -7.44
N PHE A 96 -6.88 -1.17 -7.98
CA PHE A 96 -6.37 0.07 -7.42
C PHE A 96 -6.65 1.24 -8.35
N PRO A 97 -6.87 2.45 -7.80
CA PRO A 97 -7.00 3.63 -8.65
C PRO A 97 -5.69 3.84 -9.42
N PRO A 98 -5.74 4.56 -10.56
CA PRO A 98 -4.54 5.00 -11.26
C PRO A 98 -3.56 5.58 -10.26
N ARG A 99 -2.30 5.15 -10.35
CA ARG A 99 -1.26 5.55 -9.41
C ARG A 99 -1.06 7.07 -9.55
N GLU A 100 -1.64 7.83 -8.63
CA GLU A 100 -1.20 9.20 -8.38
C GLU A 100 0.31 9.14 -8.15
N ALA A 101 1.09 10.01 -8.80
CA ALA A 101 2.55 10.07 -8.71
C ALA A 101 3.07 10.41 -7.29
N ASN A 102 2.22 10.32 -6.27
CA ASN A 102 2.51 10.37 -4.85
C ASN A 102 3.18 9.07 -4.40
N HIS A 103 4.33 8.76 -5.00
CA HIS A 103 5.33 7.98 -4.30
C HIS A 103 5.65 8.77 -3.04
N SER A 104 5.40 8.20 -1.85
CA SER A 104 6.02 8.71 -0.63
C SER A 104 7.50 8.87 -0.94
N ALA A 105 7.99 10.12 -0.91
CA ALA A 105 9.37 10.41 -1.29
C ALA A 105 10.29 9.45 -0.50
N PRO A 106 11.36 8.94 -1.12
CA PRO A 106 12.32 8.11 -0.40
C PRO A 106 12.70 8.81 0.90
N ILE A 107 12.66 8.08 2.02
CA ILE A 107 13.06 8.64 3.31
C ILE A 107 14.52 9.05 3.19
N LYS A 108 14.78 10.36 3.11
CA LYS A 108 16.13 10.90 2.89
C LYS A 108 17.11 10.53 4.00
N ASN A 109 16.60 10.20 5.19
CA ASN A 109 17.40 9.76 6.31
C ASN A 109 16.65 8.69 7.13
N PRO A 110 16.80 7.40 6.81
CA PRO A 110 16.12 6.31 7.52
C PRO A 110 16.58 6.17 8.96
N PHE A 111 17.78 6.66 9.29
CA PHE A 111 18.37 6.60 10.64
C PHE A 111 18.70 8.01 11.13
N PRO A 112 17.78 8.66 11.86
CA PRO A 112 18.06 9.95 12.48
C PRO A 112 19.33 9.89 13.31
N ALA A 113 20.15 10.95 13.27
CA ALA A 113 21.41 11.02 14.02
C ALA A 113 21.19 10.75 15.53
N SER A 114 20.05 11.16 16.09
CA SER A 114 19.66 10.88 17.47
C SER A 114 19.55 9.39 17.79
N SER A 115 19.11 8.56 16.83
CA SER A 115 19.04 7.11 16.99
C SER A 115 20.45 6.50 17.06
N VAL A 116 21.37 6.97 16.21
CA VAL A 116 22.78 6.54 16.22
C VAL A 116 23.46 6.96 17.53
N LEU A 117 23.25 8.21 17.97
CA LEU A 117 23.77 8.71 19.24
C LEU A 117 23.24 7.91 20.44
N ARG A 118 21.98 7.49 20.39
CA ARG A 118 21.39 6.62 21.43
C ARG A 118 22.06 5.25 21.46
N CYS A 119 22.40 4.68 20.30
CA CYS A 119 23.11 3.39 20.22
C CYS A 119 24.49 3.43 20.88
N ILE A 120 25.22 4.55 20.78
CA ILE A 120 26.58 4.68 21.36
C ILE A 120 26.59 5.28 22.77
N GLN A 121 25.45 5.76 23.29
CA GLN A 121 25.37 6.54 24.53
C GLN A 121 26.05 5.86 25.73
N SER A 122 25.75 4.58 25.97
CA SER A 122 26.29 3.83 27.11
C SER A 122 27.80 3.67 27.02
N GLU A 123 28.32 3.43 25.82
CA GLU A 123 29.76 3.27 25.61
C GLU A 123 30.48 4.62 25.75
N ALA A 124 29.89 5.70 25.23
CA ALA A 124 30.41 7.05 25.36
C ALA A 124 30.50 7.48 26.83
N LEU A 125 29.49 7.13 27.64
CA LEU A 125 29.48 7.44 29.08
C LEU A 125 30.61 6.73 29.83
N ILE A 126 30.87 5.46 29.50
CA ILE A 126 31.95 4.67 30.11
C ILE A 126 33.32 5.27 29.77
N VAL A 127 33.52 5.64 28.49
CA VAL A 127 34.75 6.31 28.05
C VAL A 127 34.93 7.65 28.77
N ALA A 128 33.87 8.47 28.84
CA ALA A 128 33.92 9.77 29.51
C ALA A 128 34.24 9.64 31.01
N THR A 129 33.59 8.70 31.70
CA THR A 129 33.81 8.47 33.14
C THR A 129 35.25 8.01 33.42
N ALA A 130 35.74 7.05 32.63
CA ALA A 130 37.11 6.57 32.77
C ALA A 130 38.15 7.67 32.48
N ALA A 131 37.90 8.50 31.45
CA ALA A 131 38.75 9.64 31.13
C ALA A 131 38.81 10.67 32.27
N CYS A 132 37.67 11.00 32.88
CA CYS A 132 37.62 11.87 34.06
C CYS A 132 38.41 11.29 35.24
N ASN A 133 38.25 10.00 35.53
CA ASN A 133 39.00 9.34 36.61
C ASN A 133 40.51 9.39 36.38
N MET A 134 40.95 9.08 35.17
CA MET A 134 42.36 9.14 34.79
C MET A 134 42.92 10.58 34.85
N ALA A 135 42.16 11.57 34.39
CA ALA A 135 42.54 12.98 34.47
C ALA A 135 42.72 13.46 35.91
N ASN A 136 41.93 12.90 36.84
CA ASN A 136 42.05 13.14 38.28
C ASN A 136 43.15 12.30 38.96
N GLY A 137 43.98 11.58 38.19
CA GLY A 137 45.08 10.77 38.70
C GLY A 137 44.68 9.43 39.30
N ALA A 138 43.42 9.01 39.16
CA ALA A 138 42.97 7.71 39.64
C ALA A 138 43.46 6.59 38.72
N ALA A 139 44.05 5.54 39.31
CA ALA A 139 44.34 4.32 38.58
C ALA A 139 43.04 3.54 38.34
N LEU A 140 42.79 3.15 37.09
CA LEU A 140 41.64 2.30 36.77
C LEU A 140 41.87 0.88 37.28
N LEU A 141 40.84 0.31 37.89
CA LEU A 141 40.78 -1.12 38.21
C LEU A 141 40.88 -1.95 36.92
N LYS A 142 41.28 -3.22 37.06
CA LYS A 142 41.45 -4.12 35.92
C LYS A 142 40.13 -4.32 35.17
N GLU A 143 39.05 -4.43 35.91
CA GLU A 143 37.67 -4.59 35.42
C GLU A 143 37.22 -3.36 34.64
N ASP A 144 37.45 -2.15 35.19
CA ASP A 144 37.10 -0.88 34.54
C ASP A 144 37.91 -0.66 33.26
N ARG A 145 39.20 -1.01 33.29
CA ARG A 145 40.06 -0.97 32.10
C ARG A 145 39.55 -1.91 31.02
N GLN A 146 39.14 -3.12 31.37
CA GLN A 146 38.57 -4.06 30.40
C GLN A 146 37.26 -3.54 29.82
N ARG A 147 36.40 -2.93 30.65
CA ARG A 147 35.14 -2.36 30.17
C ARG A 147 35.34 -1.15 29.27
N LEU A 148 36.34 -0.31 29.56
CA LEU A 148 36.76 0.82 28.74
C LEU A 148 37.22 0.37 27.35
N VAL A 149 38.05 -0.67 27.26
CA VAL A 149 38.52 -1.22 25.96
C VAL A 149 37.34 -1.70 25.13
N THR A 150 36.41 -2.47 25.72
CA THR A 150 35.19 -2.92 25.03
C THR A 150 34.34 -1.75 24.54
N ALA A 151 34.22 -0.67 25.33
CA ALA A 151 33.47 0.52 24.95
C ALA A 151 34.09 1.23 23.75
N ALA A 152 35.41 1.42 23.77
CA ALA A 152 36.14 2.02 22.66
C ALA A 152 36.00 1.19 21.36
N SER A 153 36.13 -0.14 21.44
CA SER A 153 35.93 -1.02 20.28
C SER A 153 34.52 -0.92 19.69
N ARG A 154 33.49 -0.88 20.53
CA ARG A 154 32.08 -0.78 20.07
C ARG A 154 31.77 0.55 19.41
N ILE A 155 32.34 1.66 19.92
CA ILE A 155 32.20 2.97 19.28
C ILE A 155 32.94 3.00 17.94
N GLY A 156 34.17 2.44 17.88
CA GLY A 156 34.93 2.36 16.63
C GLY A 156 34.22 1.55 15.54
N GLY A 157 33.67 0.40 15.91
CA GLY A 157 32.89 -0.45 14.99
C GLY A 157 31.51 0.08 14.64
N ALA A 158 31.04 1.18 15.25
CA ALA A 158 29.75 1.81 14.87
C ALA A 158 29.85 2.68 13.62
N TYR A 159 31.07 2.97 13.15
CA TYR A 159 31.33 3.74 11.93
C TYR A 159 31.56 2.86 10.69
N GLU A 160 31.91 1.58 10.90
CA GLU A 160 32.11 0.57 9.84
C GLU A 160 30.79 -0.06 9.39
#